data_AF-A0A8T4VYL6-F1
#
_entry.id   AF-A0A8T4VYL6-F1
#
_cell.length_a   1.000
_cell.length_b   1.000
_cell.length_c   1.000
_cell.angle_alpha   90.00
_cell.angle_beta   90.00
_cell.angle_gamma   90.00
#
_symmetry.space_group_name_H-M   'P 1'
#
loop_
_entity.id
_entity.type
_entity.pdbx_description
1 polymer ?
#
loop_
_entity_poly.entity_id
_entity_poly.type
_entity_poly.pdbx_seq_one_letter_code
_entity_poly.pdbx_strand_id
1 'polypeptide(L)'
;MEFNKPKQTVAEATRTTNYEGGEAFAPADPRLALYKRTINQLLEGSFYETDDEQLAAVVRRFDAAADEDPEFVLQLAAYARQELYLRDIPQVLLVLAANDDRFKD
;
A
#
# COMPACT_ATOMS: atom_id res chain seq x y z
N MET A 1 2.16 6.73 42.59
CA MET A 1 1.26 6.08 41.61
C MET A 1 1.72 6.54 40.24
N GLU A 2 2.28 5.67 39.41
CA GLU A 2 2.46 6.01 37.99
C GLU A 2 1.10 5.84 37.30
N PHE A 3 0.57 6.93 36.77
CA PHE A 3 -0.59 6.86 35.90
C PHE A 3 -0.16 6.37 34.51
N ASN A 4 -0.96 5.51 33.89
CA ASN A 4 -0.74 5.10 32.50
C ASN A 4 -0.67 6.35 31.61
N LYS A 5 0.42 6.49 30.85
CA LYS A 5 0.50 7.54 29.82
C LYS A 5 -0.55 7.23 28.75
N PRO A 6 -1.35 8.20 28.31
CA PRO A 6 -2.31 7.98 27.23
C PRO A 6 -1.55 7.55 25.98
N LYS A 7 -1.94 6.41 25.41
CA LYS A 7 -1.40 5.93 24.13
C LYS A 7 -1.97 6.81 23.02
N GLN A 8 -1.11 7.27 22.11
CA GLN A 8 -1.53 8.01 20.93
C GLN A 8 -2.62 7.25 20.19
N THR A 9 -3.67 7.96 19.76
CA THR A 9 -4.75 7.37 18.96
C THR A 9 -4.28 7.13 17.52
N VAL A 10 -4.93 6.22 16.81
CA VAL A 10 -4.64 5.97 15.38
C VAL A 10 -4.86 7.22 14.53
N ALA A 11 -5.87 8.04 14.87
CA ALA A 11 -6.14 9.29 14.16
C ALA A 11 -4.99 10.30 14.34
N GLU A 12 -4.48 10.46 15.56
CA GLU A 12 -3.32 11.33 15.82
C GLU A 12 -2.05 10.82 15.13
N ALA A 13 -1.83 9.50 15.12
CA ALA A 13 -0.65 8.89 14.52
C ALA A 13 -0.64 8.98 12.98
N THR A 14 -1.82 9.05 12.36
CA THR A 14 -1.95 9.00 10.90
C THR A 14 -2.39 10.32 10.27
N ARG A 15 -2.67 11.35 11.06
CA ARG A 15 -3.13 12.65 10.54
C ARG A 15 -2.16 13.21 9.49
N THR A 16 -2.71 13.60 8.35
CA THR A 16 -1.98 14.15 7.21
C THR A 16 -2.90 15.11 6.44
N THR A 17 -2.46 15.59 5.28
CA THR A 17 -3.26 16.41 4.37
C THR A 17 -3.39 15.72 3.02
N ASN A 18 -4.53 15.86 2.36
CA ASN A 18 -4.70 15.42 0.98
C ASN A 18 -4.04 16.38 -0.01
N TYR A 19 -4.18 16.09 -1.31
CA TYR A 19 -3.63 16.91 -2.39
C TYR A 19 -4.09 18.38 -2.34
N GLU A 20 -5.34 18.64 -1.95
CA GLU A 20 -5.95 19.97 -1.83
C GLU A 20 -5.73 20.63 -0.46
N GLY A 21 -4.85 20.08 0.37
CA GLY A 21 -4.54 20.61 1.71
C GLY A 21 -5.63 20.38 2.76
N GLY A 22 -6.67 19.60 2.46
CA GLY A 22 -7.69 19.20 3.41
C GLY A 22 -7.21 18.12 4.37
N GLU A 23 -7.81 18.04 5.56
CA GLU A 23 -7.47 17.01 6.56
C GLU A 23 -7.69 15.60 6.00
N ALA A 24 -6.70 14.73 6.23
CA ALA A 24 -6.72 13.34 5.81
C ALA A 24 -5.97 12.45 6.80
N PHE A 25 -5.97 11.14 6.54
CA PHE A 25 -5.31 10.15 7.38
C PHE A 25 -4.58 9.12 6.52
N ALA A 26 -3.30 8.93 6.80
CA ALA A 26 -2.51 7.87 6.22
C ALA A 26 -3.04 6.49 6.68
N PRO A 27 -2.88 5.43 5.88
CA PRO A 27 -3.13 4.07 6.37
C PRO A 27 -2.21 3.76 7.56
N ALA A 28 -2.77 3.22 8.64
CA ALA A 28 -2.02 2.89 9.85
C ALA A 28 -1.12 1.65 9.72
N ASP A 29 -1.36 0.83 8.70
CA ASP A 29 -0.65 -0.42 8.41
C ASP A 29 -0.14 -0.35 6.95
N PRO A 30 1.15 -0.60 6.68
CA PRO A 30 1.70 -0.66 5.33
C PRO A 30 0.96 -1.64 4.41
N ARG A 31 0.50 -2.78 4.93
CA ARG A 31 -0.30 -3.77 4.18
C ARG A 31 -1.63 -3.18 3.74
N LEU A 32 -2.29 -2.42 4.62
CA LEU A 32 -3.52 -1.70 4.29
C LEU A 32 -3.24 -0.61 3.24
N ALA A 33 -2.08 0.07 3.32
CA ALA A 33 -1.68 1.04 2.32
C ALA A 33 -1.55 0.41 0.93
N LEU A 34 -0.84 -0.72 0.83
CA LEU A 34 -0.66 -1.46 -0.40
C LEU A 34 -1.99 -2.00 -0.94
N TYR A 35 -2.84 -2.60 -0.08
CA TYR A 35 -4.17 -3.06 -0.47
C TYR A 35 -5.01 -1.93 -1.09
N LYS A 36 -5.13 -0.80 -0.38
CA LYS A 36 -5.91 0.36 -0.86
C LYS A 36 -5.41 0.86 -2.21
N ARG A 37 -4.09 0.85 -2.43
CA ARG A 37 -3.53 1.24 -3.73
C ARG A 37 -3.83 0.20 -4.80
N THR A 38 -3.65 -1.08 -4.49
CA THR A 38 -3.86 -2.18 -5.42
C THR A 38 -5.29 -2.18 -5.99
N ILE A 39 -6.31 -2.01 -5.15
CA ILE A 39 -7.70 -2.09 -5.61
C ILE A 39 -8.19 -0.85 -6.39
N ASN A 40 -7.49 0.29 -6.27
CA ASN A 40 -7.87 1.55 -6.92
C ASN A 40 -6.88 1.96 -8.03
N GLN A 41 -5.93 1.10 -8.38
CA GLN A 41 -4.90 1.41 -9.37
C GLN A 41 -5.33 0.91 -10.75
N LEU A 42 -5.31 1.81 -11.73
CA LEU A 42 -5.58 1.52 -13.14
C LEU A 42 -4.31 1.52 -14.00
N LEU A 43 -3.16 1.93 -13.43
CA LEU A 43 -1.88 2.11 -14.13
C LEU A 43 -2.00 3.08 -15.32
N GLU A 44 -2.82 4.11 -15.15
CA GLU A 44 -3.02 5.20 -16.10
C GLU A 44 -3.11 6.54 -15.37
N GLY A 45 -2.95 7.62 -16.13
CA GLY A 45 -3.10 8.98 -15.61
C GLY A 45 -4.51 9.23 -15.07
N SER A 46 -4.58 9.85 -13.89
CA SER A 46 -5.79 10.27 -13.22
C SER A 46 -5.82 11.79 -13.05
N PHE A 47 -6.88 12.31 -12.41
CA PHE A 47 -7.02 13.74 -12.17
C PHE A 47 -5.88 14.34 -11.31
N TYR A 48 -5.35 13.57 -10.34
CA TYR A 48 -4.37 14.05 -9.36
C TYR A 48 -2.97 13.44 -9.51
N GLU A 49 -2.83 12.37 -10.30
CA GLU A 49 -1.57 11.63 -10.42
C GLU A 49 -1.37 11.15 -11.86
N THR A 50 -0.16 11.29 -12.38
CA THR A 50 0.26 10.67 -13.64
C THR A 50 0.42 9.15 -13.49
N ASP A 51 0.49 8.43 -14.62
CA ASP A 51 0.79 6.98 -14.65
C ASP A 51 2.14 6.63 -13.99
N ASP A 52 3.17 7.45 -14.20
CA ASP A 52 4.47 7.29 -13.54
C ASP A 52 4.39 7.49 -12.02
N GLU A 53 3.67 8.53 -11.56
CA GLU A 53 3.45 8.78 -10.14
C GLU A 53 2.66 7.62 -9.49
N GLN A 54 1.69 7.11 -10.25
CA GLN A 54 0.86 5.98 -9.88
C GLN A 54 1.67 4.69 -9.68
N LEU A 55 2.56 4.37 -10.60
CA LEU A 55 3.45 3.22 -10.49
C LEU A 55 4.45 3.39 -9.34
N ALA A 56 5.09 4.56 -9.22
CA ALA A 56 6.02 4.85 -8.13
C ALA A 56 5.34 4.74 -6.75
N ALA A 57 4.07 5.15 -6.66
CA ALA A 57 3.24 5.01 -5.48
C ALA A 57 2.92 3.56 -5.11
N VAL A 58 2.81 2.66 -6.10
CA VAL A 58 2.67 1.20 -5.86
C VAL A 58 3.99 0.64 -5.35
N VAL A 59 5.12 0.94 -6.00
CA VAL A 59 6.45 0.43 -5.61
C VAL A 59 6.80 0.81 -4.17
N ARG A 60 6.64 2.09 -3.80
CA ARG A 60 6.91 2.52 -2.41
C ARG A 60 6.07 1.80 -1.36
N ARG A 61 4.81 1.47 -1.69
CA ARG A 61 3.91 0.76 -0.79
C ARG A 61 4.19 -0.74 -0.78
N PHE A 62 4.61 -1.31 -1.91
CA PHE A 62 5.10 -2.67 -2.02
C PHE A 62 6.28 -2.85 -1.07
N ASP A 63 7.27 -1.95 -1.13
CA ASP A 63 8.46 -2.04 -0.29
C ASP A 63 8.12 -2.00 1.20
N ALA A 64 7.29 -1.05 1.62
CA ALA A 64 6.88 -0.93 3.01
C ALA A 64 6.05 -2.13 3.50
N ALA A 65 5.21 -2.72 2.65
CA ALA A 65 4.45 -3.91 3.01
C ALA A 65 5.32 -5.17 3.04
N ALA A 66 6.27 -5.30 2.12
CA ALA A 66 7.20 -6.43 2.06
C ALA A 66 8.23 -6.41 3.20
N ASP A 67 8.61 -5.24 3.71
CA ASP A 67 9.43 -5.13 4.93
C ASP A 67 8.70 -5.64 6.18
N GLU A 68 7.38 -5.47 6.22
CA GLU A 68 6.54 -5.91 7.34
C GLU A 68 6.14 -7.40 7.20
N ASP A 69 5.69 -7.79 6.01
CA ASP A 69 5.05 -9.07 5.75
C ASP A 69 5.12 -9.41 4.24
N PRO A 70 6.22 -10.04 3.77
CA PRO A 70 6.38 -10.39 2.36
C PRO A 70 5.35 -11.43 1.92
N GLU A 71 4.92 -12.35 2.80
CA GLU A 71 3.90 -13.34 2.46
C GLU A 71 2.57 -12.65 2.10
N PHE A 72 2.17 -11.62 2.86
CA PHE A 72 0.98 -10.83 2.56
C PHE A 72 0.98 -10.27 1.13
N VAL A 73 2.13 -9.85 0.61
CA VAL A 73 2.22 -9.29 -0.74
C VAL A 73 1.85 -10.32 -1.81
N LEU A 74 2.32 -11.57 -1.64
CA LEU A 74 1.98 -12.67 -2.56
C LEU A 74 0.50 -13.07 -2.42
N GLN A 75 0.00 -13.14 -1.20
CA GLN A 75 -1.43 -13.41 -0.93
C GLN A 75 -2.32 -12.32 -1.54
N LEU A 76 -1.92 -11.06 -1.45
CA LEU A 76 -2.64 -9.93 -2.04
C LEU A 76 -2.65 -10.03 -3.57
N ALA A 77 -1.53 -10.39 -4.20
CA ALA A 77 -1.48 -10.59 -5.65
C ALA A 77 -2.44 -11.71 -6.08
N ALA A 78 -2.46 -12.84 -5.36
CA ALA A 78 -3.39 -13.94 -5.63
C ALA A 78 -4.86 -13.49 -5.47
N TYR A 79 -5.19 -12.84 -4.34
CA TYR A 79 -6.52 -12.34 -4.06
C TYR A 79 -7.01 -11.32 -5.11
N ALA A 80 -6.16 -10.35 -5.46
CA ALA A 80 -6.48 -9.35 -6.45
C ALA A 80 -6.76 -9.97 -7.84
N ARG A 81 -6.05 -11.04 -8.20
CA ARG A 81 -6.25 -11.74 -9.48
C ARG A 81 -7.47 -12.64 -9.50
N GLN A 82 -7.72 -13.36 -8.41
CA GLN A 82 -8.68 -14.46 -8.35
C GLN A 82 -10.06 -14.01 -7.86
N GLU A 83 -10.10 -13.10 -6.89
CA GLU A 83 -11.34 -12.68 -6.22
C GLU A 83 -11.81 -11.30 -6.68
N LEU A 84 -10.88 -10.38 -6.93
CA LEU A 84 -11.20 -9.04 -7.44
C LEU A 84 -11.16 -8.95 -8.97
N TYR A 85 -10.69 -10.00 -9.64
CA TYR A 85 -10.57 -10.09 -11.10
C TYR A 85 -9.76 -8.95 -11.74
N LEU A 86 -8.83 -8.35 -10.99
CA LEU A 86 -7.94 -7.33 -11.49
C LEU A 86 -6.91 -7.95 -12.45
N ARG A 87 -6.57 -7.22 -13.51
CA ARG A 87 -5.72 -7.73 -14.59
C ARG A 87 -4.25 -7.36 -14.39
N ASP A 88 -3.96 -6.06 -14.38
CA ASP A 88 -2.59 -5.58 -14.55
C ASP A 88 -1.84 -5.47 -13.21
N ILE A 89 -2.50 -4.93 -12.18
CA ILE A 89 -1.85 -4.71 -10.88
C ILE A 89 -1.36 -6.00 -10.18
N PRO A 90 -2.04 -7.16 -10.25
CA PRO A 90 -1.50 -8.39 -9.65
C PRO A 90 -0.21 -8.84 -10.34
N GLN A 91 -0.09 -8.63 -11.66
CA GLN A 91 1.13 -8.95 -12.40
C GLN A 91 2.30 -8.06 -11.97
N VAL A 92 2.06 -6.77 -11.75
CA VAL A 92 3.08 -5.84 -11.22
C VAL A 92 3.58 -6.31 -9.86
N LEU A 93 2.69 -6.68 -8.92
CA LEU A 93 3.09 -7.19 -7.60
C LEU A 93 3.95 -8.45 -7.71
N LEU A 94 3.59 -9.38 -8.60
CA LEU A 94 4.36 -10.61 -8.84
C LEU A 94 5.74 -10.33 -9.44
N VAL A 95 5.85 -9.38 -10.38
CA VAL A 95 7.14 -8.99 -10.98
C VAL A 95 8.04 -8.33 -9.95
N LEU A 96 7.50 -7.42 -9.12
CA LEU A 96 8.26 -6.80 -8.04
C LEU A 96 8.78 -7.88 -7.07
N ALA A 97 7.91 -8.78 -6.61
CA ALA A 97 8.29 -9.88 -5.72
C ALA A 97 9.37 -10.79 -6.34
N ALA A 98 9.23 -11.18 -7.61
CA ALA A 98 10.20 -12.04 -8.29
C ALA A 98 11.61 -11.42 -8.40
N ASN A 99 11.71 -10.09 -8.40
CA ASN A 99 12.99 -9.37 -8.47
C ASN A 99 13.55 -8.98 -7.10
N ASP A 100 12.84 -9.28 -6.01
CA ASP A 100 13.18 -8.83 -4.67
C ASP A 100 13.75 -9.98 -3.82
N ASP A 101 14.84 -9.70 -3.10
CA ASP A 101 15.54 -10.71 -2.30
C ASP A 101 14.75 -11.18 -1.07
N ARG A 102 13.78 -10.39 -0.58
CA ARG A 102 12.90 -10.77 0.54
C ARG A 102 11.99 -11.96 0.21
N PHE A 103 11.86 -12.30 -1.07
CA PHE A 103 10.98 -13.35 -1.59
C PHE A 103 11.77 -14.53 -2.15
N LYS A 104 13.09 -14.51 -2.06
CA LYS A 104 13.98 -15.60 -2.49
C LYS A 104 14.39 -16.39 -1.25
N ASP A 105 14.24 -17.71 -1.33
CA ASP A 105 14.69 -18.65 -0.29
C ASP A 105 16.21 -18.58 -0.05
#